data_AF-A0A7W4HM24-F1
#
_entry.id   AF-A0A7W4HM24-F1
#
_cell.length_a   1.000
_cell.length_b   1.000
_cell.length_c   1.000
_cell.angle_alpha   90.00
_cell.angle_beta   90.00
_cell.angle_gamma   90.00
#
_symmetry.space_group_name_H-M   'P 1'
#
loop_
_entity.id
_entity.type
_entity.pdbx_description
1 polymer ?
#
loop_
_entity_poly.entity_id
_entity_poly.type
_entity_poly.pdbx_seq_one_letter_code
_entity_poly.pdbx_strand_id
1 'polypeptide(L)'
;MNTSFLSTNRIVWYNSSVCISGGSSQADLSSASPGSGAPNGLTYPNLDAQKMVEAIEKYIEAKRPESPMKGTAQKAVVSGKQANINPFLAYAHAMKESELATTKVAGAQKKVNEGHNAFGRMATSSQPHVEEGGAGRYWYKWTSFEASVDVNAQENQGRDSGDWFSYDRSVFSSEIDQGLSAYANRYAPPNENDTNEYIEFMQAQLDEMAGYAGSATSNSSATNTQNQSQKAAANCCASPTNGGGVVEAKGDNVETALSYLMSAGNGQKLNLAQAAGIVGNLQQESGQNLDPRASNGTHHGIAQWDASDRWGNGVVKFAADMGGDPYDLNIQLRYLAWEMGLTNEWQNHTPGRGGVANALRGASTASDAAKIFEEQFEGSGGSALDKRQANAEALYNKYIDSPALGNNKASDKGSAAACNTGGSNGNGSVQQLVTKYAWPELPSTQRHGTDKKPDYANAVQTAQGEGRYIGSFGGVDCGGFITTLLYDSGFDKTYNNNAKGGYASDGRGTTFQRQWAEQNWQRLGNANGTYEPDGSQFTDDKLQPGDVAFVSGHTWVYVGDVEGFQSKYASASQGEKAPSAAGEGFDYNGAVWYRKKGGSTT
;
A
#
# COMPACT_ATOMS: atom_id res chain seq x y z
N MET A 1 -49.06 39.59 -28.17
CA MET A 1 -49.62 38.46 -27.41
C MET A 1 -48.88 37.20 -27.84
N ASN A 2 -48.36 36.46 -26.86
CA ASN A 2 -48.15 35.00 -26.77
C ASN A 2 -47.70 34.21 -28.01
N THR A 3 -46.48 33.63 -27.94
CA THR A 3 -46.16 32.17 -27.77
C THR A 3 -46.45 31.35 -29.04
N SER A 4 -45.58 30.49 -29.58
CA SER A 4 -44.87 29.38 -28.93
C SER A 4 -44.07 28.59 -29.99
N PHE A 5 -42.87 28.08 -29.62
CA PHE A 5 -42.22 26.80 -30.01
C PHE A 5 -41.87 26.58 -31.52
N LEU A 6 -40.74 26.01 -31.98
CA LEU A 6 -39.54 25.40 -31.39
C LEU A 6 -38.49 25.19 -32.51
N SER A 7 -37.28 24.83 -32.09
CA SER A 7 -36.22 24.13 -32.83
C SER A 7 -35.30 24.95 -33.74
N THR A 8 -34.14 25.31 -33.21
CA THR A 8 -32.91 25.34 -33.99
C THR A 8 -31.81 24.57 -33.28
N ASN A 9 -31.40 23.47 -33.90
CA ASN A 9 -30.09 22.87 -33.74
C ASN A 9 -29.02 23.97 -33.85
N ARG A 10 -28.21 24.15 -32.81
CA ARG A 10 -26.88 24.73 -32.93
C ARG A 10 -25.87 23.86 -32.19
N ILE A 11 -25.26 22.97 -32.95
CA ILE A 11 -23.97 22.37 -32.63
C ILE A 11 -22.96 23.52 -32.64
N VAL A 12 -22.40 23.84 -31.49
CA VAL A 12 -21.26 24.76 -31.36
C VAL A 12 -20.02 23.89 -31.21
N TRP A 13 -19.15 23.94 -32.22
CA TRP A 13 -17.81 23.39 -32.14
C TRP A 13 -16.95 24.34 -31.29
N TYR A 14 -16.34 23.85 -30.21
CA TYR A 14 -15.27 24.58 -29.53
C TYR A 14 -13.92 24.09 -30.05
N ASN A 15 -13.28 24.99 -30.80
CA ASN A 15 -11.91 24.90 -31.25
C ASN A 15 -10.96 25.07 -30.04
N SER A 16 -9.87 24.32 -30.06
CA SER A 16 -8.75 24.40 -29.13
C SER A 16 -8.23 25.83 -28.96
N SER A 17 -7.78 26.14 -27.73
CA SER A 17 -7.01 27.33 -27.28
C SER A 17 -7.73 28.68 -27.20
N VAL A 18 -8.31 29.02 -26.02
CA VAL A 18 -8.24 30.35 -25.36
C VAL A 18 -8.53 30.19 -23.84
N CYS A 19 -7.68 30.78 -22.98
CA CYS A 19 -7.81 30.89 -21.53
C CYS A 19 -8.94 31.84 -21.07
N ILE A 20 -9.52 31.55 -19.90
CA ILE A 20 -10.19 32.44 -18.91
C ILE A 20 -10.90 33.70 -19.45
N SER A 21 -12.24 33.72 -19.39
CA SER A 21 -13.01 34.63 -18.49
C SER A 21 -14.50 34.68 -18.84
N GLY A 22 -15.35 34.59 -17.80
CA GLY A 22 -16.70 35.17 -17.80
C GLY A 22 -17.80 34.28 -17.24
N GLY A 23 -17.99 34.24 -15.92
CA GLY A 23 -19.30 33.92 -15.34
C GLY A 23 -19.37 33.30 -13.94
N SER A 24 -18.38 32.52 -13.50
CA SER A 24 -18.30 32.07 -12.10
C SER A 24 -17.15 32.80 -11.41
N SER A 25 -17.37 33.21 -10.17
CA SER A 25 -16.30 33.75 -9.34
C SER A 25 -15.24 32.65 -9.19
N GLN A 26 -14.08 32.82 -9.84
CA GLN A 26 -12.95 31.90 -9.64
C GLN A 26 -12.68 31.85 -8.14
N ALA A 27 -12.86 30.68 -7.54
CA ALA A 27 -12.63 30.47 -6.11
C ALA A 27 -11.15 30.67 -5.80
N ASP A 28 -10.82 31.46 -4.78
CA ASP A 28 -9.43 31.64 -4.41
C ASP A 28 -8.83 30.34 -3.84
N LEU A 29 -7.97 29.70 -4.63
CA LEU A 29 -7.25 28.47 -4.25
C LEU A 29 -6.14 28.73 -3.22
N SER A 30 -5.82 29.99 -2.90
CA SER A 30 -4.83 30.34 -1.87
C SER A 30 -5.20 29.76 -0.49
N SER A 31 -6.50 29.57 -0.25
CA SER A 31 -7.06 28.97 0.96
C SER A 31 -6.95 27.44 1.01
N ALA A 32 -6.62 26.79 -0.12
CA ALA A 32 -6.70 25.35 -0.32
C ALA A 32 -5.34 24.62 -0.28
N SER A 33 -4.45 25.01 0.64
CA SER A 33 -3.11 24.41 0.78
C SER A 33 -3.13 22.87 0.92
N PRO A 34 -2.06 22.14 0.54
CA PRO A 34 -2.01 20.69 0.69
C PRO A 34 -2.38 20.22 2.10
N GLY A 35 -3.11 19.11 2.19
CA GLY A 35 -3.47 18.46 3.46
C GLY A 35 -2.45 17.41 3.89
N SER A 36 -2.90 16.51 4.77
CA SER A 36 -2.12 15.37 5.25
C SER A 36 -2.68 14.02 4.82
N GLY A 37 -3.83 14.00 4.14
CA GLY A 37 -4.49 12.78 3.68
C GLY A 37 -3.76 12.11 2.51
N ALA A 38 -4.01 10.81 2.33
CA ALA A 38 -3.56 10.09 1.15
C ALA A 38 -4.26 10.63 -0.12
N PRO A 39 -3.58 10.70 -1.27
CA PRO A 39 -4.15 11.14 -2.56
C PRO A 39 -5.47 10.45 -2.95
N ASN A 40 -5.60 9.16 -2.66
CA ASN A 40 -6.79 8.33 -2.86
C ASN A 40 -7.54 7.99 -1.57
N GLY A 41 -7.26 8.69 -0.46
CA GLY A 41 -7.96 8.53 0.81
C GLY A 41 -9.19 9.44 0.92
N LEU A 42 -9.89 9.39 2.06
CA LEU A 42 -11.12 10.19 2.27
C LEU A 42 -10.88 11.57 2.89
N THR A 43 -9.78 11.76 3.61
CA THR A 43 -9.40 13.05 4.19
C THR A 43 -8.69 13.93 3.18
N TYR A 44 -8.71 15.26 3.34
CA TYR A 44 -8.13 16.20 2.38
C TYR A 44 -6.66 15.88 2.07
N PRO A 45 -6.30 15.62 0.81
CA PRO A 45 -5.05 14.97 0.48
C PRO A 45 -3.86 15.92 0.50
N ASN A 46 -2.65 15.37 0.68
CA ASN A 46 -1.38 16.07 0.45
C ASN A 46 -1.11 16.21 -1.06
N LEU A 47 -2.00 16.91 -1.76
CA LEU A 47 -1.89 17.22 -3.17
C LEU A 47 -1.98 18.74 -3.38
N ASP A 48 -1.36 19.19 -4.45
CA ASP A 48 -1.51 20.56 -4.90
C ASP A 48 -2.96 20.84 -5.34
N ALA A 49 -3.50 21.98 -4.91
CA ALA A 49 -4.90 22.34 -5.15
C ALA A 49 -5.23 22.43 -6.65
N GLN A 50 -4.32 23.01 -7.43
CA GLN A 50 -4.50 23.15 -8.87
C GLN A 50 -4.46 21.78 -9.56
N LYS A 51 -3.59 20.87 -9.12
CA LYS A 51 -3.57 19.48 -9.61
C LYS A 51 -4.85 18.71 -9.30
N MET A 52 -5.47 18.94 -8.13
CA MET A 52 -6.77 18.34 -7.82
C MET A 52 -7.89 18.87 -8.71
N VAL A 53 -7.91 20.18 -8.97
CA VAL A 53 -8.86 20.80 -9.91
C VAL A 53 -8.71 20.17 -11.30
N GLU A 54 -7.49 20.13 -11.82
CA GLU A 54 -7.19 19.55 -13.13
C GLU A 54 -7.57 18.06 -13.22
N ALA A 55 -7.32 17.31 -12.15
CA ALA A 55 -7.67 15.90 -12.07
C ALA A 55 -9.18 15.64 -12.14
N ILE A 56 -9.96 16.41 -11.40
CA ILE A 56 -11.43 16.31 -11.40
C ILE A 56 -11.99 16.68 -12.78
N GLU A 57 -11.55 17.81 -13.35
CA GLU A 57 -12.03 18.22 -14.68
C GLU A 57 -11.64 17.21 -15.76
N LYS A 58 -10.44 16.63 -15.68
CA LYS A 58 -10.01 15.56 -16.58
C LYS A 58 -10.84 14.29 -16.39
N TYR A 59 -11.19 13.93 -15.15
CA TYR A 59 -12.05 12.79 -14.87
C TYR A 59 -13.46 12.96 -15.44
N ILE A 60 -14.07 14.14 -15.26
CA ILE A 60 -15.37 14.47 -15.84
C ILE A 60 -15.29 14.40 -17.37
N GLU A 61 -14.29 15.03 -17.98
CA GLU A 61 -14.11 15.01 -19.44
C GLU A 61 -13.94 13.58 -19.99
N ALA A 62 -13.18 12.74 -19.29
CA ALA A 62 -12.92 11.36 -19.72
C ALA A 62 -14.14 10.45 -19.59
N LYS A 63 -14.96 10.63 -18.55
CA LYS A 63 -16.09 9.73 -18.24
C LYS A 63 -17.41 10.22 -18.81
N ARG A 64 -17.69 11.51 -18.70
CA ARG A 64 -18.98 12.16 -19.00
C ARG A 64 -18.73 13.62 -19.45
N PRO A 65 -18.19 13.85 -20.66
CA PRO A 65 -17.88 15.21 -21.15
C PRO A 65 -19.10 16.14 -21.23
N GLU A 66 -20.30 15.57 -21.32
CA GLU A 66 -21.59 16.26 -21.29
C GLU A 66 -22.10 16.60 -19.87
N SER A 67 -21.38 16.20 -18.83
CA SER A 67 -21.82 16.39 -17.45
C SER A 67 -21.98 17.88 -17.11
N PRO A 68 -23.10 18.26 -16.46
CA PRO A 68 -23.29 19.63 -15.98
C PRO A 68 -22.42 19.95 -14.74
N MET A 69 -21.66 18.98 -14.23
CA MET A 69 -20.69 19.20 -13.15
C MET A 69 -19.34 19.74 -13.65
N LYS A 70 -19.12 19.83 -14.97
CA LYS A 70 -17.91 20.43 -15.54
C LYS A 70 -17.76 21.89 -15.09
N GLY A 71 -16.55 22.28 -14.68
CA GLY A 71 -16.25 23.61 -14.16
C GLY A 71 -16.54 23.82 -12.67
N THR A 72 -16.97 22.79 -11.94
CA THR A 72 -17.26 22.88 -10.50
C THR A 72 -16.06 22.55 -9.61
N ALA A 73 -14.98 22.00 -10.16
CA ALA A 73 -13.87 21.43 -9.40
C ALA A 73 -13.17 22.43 -8.47
N GLN A 74 -13.01 23.68 -8.90
CA GLN A 74 -12.35 24.72 -8.10
C GLN A 74 -13.12 25.00 -6.80
N LYS A 75 -14.46 25.00 -6.85
CA LYS A 75 -15.31 25.15 -5.67
C LYS A 75 -15.22 23.93 -4.77
N ALA A 76 -15.25 22.74 -5.36
CA ALA A 76 -15.14 21.49 -4.63
C ALA A 76 -13.82 21.34 -3.86
N VAL A 77 -12.69 21.78 -4.44
CA VAL A 77 -11.38 21.75 -3.77
C VAL A 77 -11.35 22.67 -2.55
N VAL A 78 -11.91 23.89 -2.67
CA VAL A 78 -11.99 24.83 -1.53
C VAL A 78 -12.91 24.29 -0.43
N SER A 79 -14.11 23.83 -0.78
CA SER A 79 -15.06 23.26 0.18
C SER A 79 -14.51 21.99 0.85
N GLY A 80 -13.86 21.11 0.07
CA GLY A 80 -13.17 19.93 0.56
C GLY A 80 -12.08 20.28 1.58
N LYS A 81 -11.29 21.34 1.34
CA LYS A 81 -10.27 21.80 2.31
C LYS A 81 -10.90 22.19 3.62
N GLN A 82 -11.95 23.01 3.58
CA GLN A 82 -12.63 23.51 4.76
C GLN A 82 -13.27 22.39 5.57
N ALA A 83 -13.83 21.38 4.89
CA ALA A 83 -14.41 20.20 5.50
C ALA A 83 -13.38 19.10 5.83
N ASN A 84 -12.09 19.27 5.52
CA ASN A 84 -11.06 18.25 5.58
C ASN A 84 -11.38 16.97 4.76
N ILE A 85 -12.18 17.03 3.70
CA ILE A 85 -12.58 15.88 2.87
C ILE A 85 -11.85 15.91 1.54
N ASN A 86 -11.44 14.74 1.03
CA ASN A 86 -10.88 14.62 -0.31
C ASN A 86 -11.91 15.04 -1.36
N PRO A 87 -11.63 16.08 -2.19
CA PRO A 87 -12.57 16.56 -3.19
C PRO A 87 -12.94 15.49 -4.23
N PHE A 88 -12.10 14.47 -4.45
CA PHE A 88 -12.41 13.34 -5.33
C PHE A 88 -13.60 12.51 -4.84
N LEU A 89 -13.87 12.47 -3.53
CA LEU A 89 -14.97 11.68 -2.96
C LEU A 89 -16.34 12.14 -3.48
N ALA A 90 -16.55 13.46 -3.61
CA ALA A 90 -17.80 14.01 -4.14
C ALA A 90 -18.06 13.54 -5.58
N TYR A 91 -17.02 13.48 -6.41
CA TYR A 91 -17.15 13.06 -7.81
C TYR A 91 -17.24 11.54 -7.96
N ALA A 92 -16.65 10.76 -7.05
CA ALA A 92 -16.89 9.33 -6.94
C ALA A 92 -18.36 9.03 -6.60
N HIS A 93 -18.94 9.75 -5.63
CA HIS A 93 -20.38 9.67 -5.33
C HIS A 93 -21.22 10.10 -6.52
N ALA A 94 -20.90 11.23 -7.14
CA ALA A 94 -21.64 11.70 -8.30
C ALA A 94 -21.63 10.67 -9.45
N MET A 95 -20.50 9.99 -9.67
CA MET A 95 -20.41 8.89 -10.62
C MET A 95 -21.29 7.69 -10.22
N LYS A 96 -21.25 7.26 -8.95
CA LYS A 96 -22.05 6.12 -8.46
C LYS A 96 -23.56 6.39 -8.50
N GLU A 97 -23.96 7.59 -8.09
CA GLU A 97 -25.35 7.92 -7.76
C GLU A 97 -26.14 8.53 -8.91
N SER A 98 -25.45 9.08 -9.91
CA SER A 98 -26.09 9.75 -11.05
C SER A 98 -25.28 9.74 -12.34
N GLU A 99 -24.20 8.96 -12.41
CA GLU A 99 -23.24 8.97 -13.53
C GLU A 99 -22.78 10.41 -13.84
N LEU A 100 -22.31 11.12 -12.82
CA LEU A 100 -21.93 12.54 -12.91
C LEU A 100 -23.08 13.41 -13.43
N ALA A 101 -24.29 13.24 -12.87
CA ALA A 101 -25.51 13.96 -13.24
C ALA A 101 -25.97 13.74 -14.71
N THR A 102 -25.60 12.63 -15.34
CA THR A 102 -26.02 12.30 -16.72
C THR A 102 -27.00 11.12 -16.81
N THR A 103 -27.31 10.49 -15.69
CA THR A 103 -28.14 9.28 -15.65
C THR A 103 -29.50 9.47 -16.34
N LYS A 104 -29.89 8.44 -17.08
CA LYS A 104 -31.20 8.35 -17.75
C LYS A 104 -32.13 7.32 -17.09
N VAL A 105 -31.75 6.81 -15.92
CA VAL A 105 -32.53 5.81 -15.16
C VAL A 105 -33.82 6.44 -14.65
N ALA A 106 -34.97 5.88 -15.04
CA ALA A 106 -36.28 6.40 -14.66
C ALA A 106 -36.42 6.50 -13.12
N GLY A 107 -36.84 7.67 -12.62
CA GLY A 107 -36.98 7.93 -11.18
C GLY A 107 -35.75 8.54 -10.50
N ALA A 108 -34.75 8.96 -11.28
CA ALA A 108 -33.64 9.80 -10.81
C ALA A 108 -33.56 11.17 -11.53
N GLN A 109 -34.41 11.41 -12.53
CA GLN A 109 -34.35 12.62 -13.37
C GLN A 109 -34.67 13.88 -12.58
N LYS A 110 -35.63 13.84 -11.65
CA LYS A 110 -36.08 15.01 -10.92
C LYS A 110 -35.07 15.43 -9.87
N LYS A 111 -34.50 14.46 -9.12
CA LYS A 111 -33.35 14.65 -8.21
C LYS A 111 -32.20 15.36 -8.92
N VAL A 112 -31.86 14.92 -10.13
CA VAL A 112 -30.73 15.46 -10.88
C VAL A 112 -31.08 16.79 -11.56
N ASN A 113 -32.15 16.84 -12.36
CA ASN A 113 -32.47 18.00 -13.22
C ASN A 113 -33.10 19.17 -12.46
N GLU A 114 -33.92 18.90 -11.44
CA GLU A 114 -34.58 19.95 -10.64
C GLU A 114 -33.92 20.16 -9.28
N GLY A 115 -33.33 19.09 -8.72
CA GLY A 115 -32.65 19.11 -7.42
C GLY A 115 -31.17 19.50 -7.48
N HIS A 116 -30.53 19.40 -8.65
CA HIS A 116 -29.07 19.53 -8.81
C HIS A 116 -28.28 18.62 -7.86
N ASN A 117 -28.83 17.45 -7.56
CA ASN A 117 -28.30 16.52 -6.58
C ASN A 117 -27.69 15.32 -7.29
N ALA A 118 -26.40 15.42 -7.58
CA ALA A 118 -25.65 14.35 -8.21
C ALA A 118 -25.30 13.21 -7.24
N PHE A 119 -25.39 13.44 -5.92
CA PHE A 119 -24.74 12.64 -4.88
C PHE A 119 -25.66 11.75 -4.07
N GLY A 120 -26.98 11.78 -4.31
CA GLY A 120 -27.93 10.98 -3.54
C GLY A 120 -28.18 11.49 -2.12
N ARG A 121 -27.95 12.78 -1.84
CA ARG A 121 -28.28 13.35 -0.51
C ARG A 121 -29.80 13.39 -0.29
N MET A 122 -30.29 12.69 0.73
CA MET A 122 -31.68 12.76 1.18
C MET A 122 -31.97 14.07 1.93
N ALA A 123 -33.23 14.48 1.96
CA ALA A 123 -33.71 15.65 2.69
C ALA A 123 -34.89 15.30 3.60
N THR A 124 -35.11 16.13 4.61
CA THR A 124 -36.39 16.20 5.34
C THR A 124 -37.36 17.14 4.61
N SER A 125 -38.65 17.06 4.97
CA SER A 125 -39.67 17.99 4.45
C SER A 125 -39.41 19.46 4.79
N SER A 126 -38.62 19.73 5.84
CA SER A 126 -38.22 21.09 6.25
C SER A 126 -37.01 21.63 5.50
N GLN A 127 -36.26 20.78 4.81
CA GLN A 127 -35.12 21.17 3.99
C GLN A 127 -35.56 21.48 2.56
N PRO A 128 -34.79 22.27 1.78
CA PRO A 128 -35.01 22.41 0.35
C PRO A 128 -34.98 21.02 -0.32
N HIS A 129 -36.05 20.66 -1.02
CA HIS A 129 -36.15 19.31 -1.60
C HIS A 129 -36.92 19.24 -2.91
N VAL A 130 -36.71 18.11 -3.60
CA VAL A 130 -37.60 17.59 -4.65
C VAL A 130 -38.09 16.21 -4.24
N GLU A 131 -39.37 15.92 -4.48
CA GLU A 131 -39.95 14.61 -4.22
C GLU A 131 -39.91 13.74 -5.48
N GLU A 132 -39.27 12.57 -5.37
CA GLU A 132 -39.10 11.59 -6.46
C GLU A 132 -38.93 10.16 -5.91
N GLY A 133 -39.65 9.18 -6.49
CA GLY A 133 -39.54 7.76 -6.12
C GLY A 133 -40.66 7.24 -5.20
N GLY A 134 -41.74 7.98 -5.00
CA GLY A 134 -42.89 7.60 -4.17
C GLY A 134 -43.18 8.60 -3.04
N ALA A 135 -44.35 8.48 -2.41
CA ALA A 135 -44.84 9.44 -1.42
C ALA A 135 -43.90 9.54 -0.21
N GLY A 136 -43.30 10.71 -0.02
CA GLY A 136 -42.43 11.04 1.12
C GLY A 136 -40.93 10.83 0.91
N ARG A 137 -40.47 10.49 -0.31
CA ARG A 137 -39.03 10.41 -0.62
C ARG A 137 -38.51 11.77 -1.11
N TYR A 138 -37.85 12.49 -0.21
CA TYR A 138 -37.31 13.82 -0.48
C TYR A 138 -35.81 13.80 -0.72
N TRP A 139 -35.39 14.39 -1.83
CA TRP A 139 -33.99 14.59 -2.17
C TRP A 139 -33.60 16.05 -1.96
N TYR A 140 -32.44 16.30 -1.37
CA TYR A 140 -31.98 17.67 -1.12
C TYR A 140 -31.84 18.44 -2.43
N LYS A 141 -32.27 19.70 -2.42
CA LYS A 141 -32.26 20.58 -3.59
C LYS A 141 -31.29 21.74 -3.39
N TRP A 142 -30.37 21.90 -4.34
CA TRP A 142 -29.54 23.09 -4.51
C TRP A 142 -30.03 23.94 -5.68
N THR A 143 -29.66 25.21 -5.70
CA THR A 143 -29.98 26.12 -6.81
C THR A 143 -29.19 25.80 -8.09
N SER A 144 -28.02 25.18 -7.98
CA SER A 144 -27.21 24.73 -9.11
C SER A 144 -26.23 23.62 -8.71
N PHE A 145 -25.63 22.92 -9.69
CA PHE A 145 -24.57 21.95 -9.42
C PHE A 145 -23.32 22.62 -8.82
N GLU A 146 -22.99 23.86 -9.22
CA GLU A 146 -21.91 24.62 -8.59
C GLU A 146 -22.19 24.88 -7.11
N ALA A 147 -23.40 25.32 -6.77
CA ALA A 147 -23.79 25.56 -5.39
C ALA A 147 -23.86 24.26 -4.55
N SER A 148 -24.04 23.10 -5.18
CA SER A 148 -24.01 21.82 -4.47
C SER A 148 -22.64 21.46 -3.88
N VAL A 149 -21.56 22.05 -4.41
CA VAL A 149 -20.16 21.82 -3.99
C VAL A 149 -19.44 23.09 -3.52
N ASP A 150 -20.15 24.23 -3.44
CA ASP A 150 -19.59 25.51 -3.00
C ASP A 150 -20.12 25.88 -1.62
N VAL A 151 -19.32 25.67 -0.58
CA VAL A 151 -19.62 26.08 0.80
C VAL A 151 -19.89 27.58 0.92
N ASN A 152 -19.33 28.39 0.02
CA ASN A 152 -19.47 29.84 0.03
C ASN A 152 -20.66 30.34 -0.80
N ALA A 153 -21.40 29.47 -1.48
CA ALA A 153 -22.62 29.87 -2.16
C ALA A 153 -23.60 30.51 -1.17
N GLN A 154 -24.26 31.58 -1.57
CA GLN A 154 -25.13 32.36 -0.68
C GLN A 154 -26.19 31.50 0.03
N GLU A 155 -26.69 30.45 -0.62
CA GLU A 155 -27.67 29.54 -0.02
C GLU A 155 -27.10 28.61 1.07
N ASN A 156 -25.79 28.36 1.03
CA ASN A 156 -25.07 27.47 1.95
C ASN A 156 -24.48 28.23 3.15
N GLN A 157 -24.30 29.54 3.02
CA GLN A 157 -23.80 30.38 4.11
C GLN A 157 -24.73 30.34 5.32
N GLY A 158 -24.15 30.16 6.52
CA GLY A 158 -24.88 30.12 7.79
C GLY A 158 -25.62 28.81 8.07
N ARG A 159 -25.31 27.74 7.33
CA ARG A 159 -25.81 26.38 7.58
C ARG A 159 -24.65 25.45 7.90
N ASP A 160 -24.80 24.61 8.91
CA ASP A 160 -23.77 23.62 9.30
C ASP A 160 -23.55 22.51 8.24
N SER A 161 -24.48 22.37 7.28
CA SER A 161 -24.46 21.34 6.22
C SER A 161 -25.07 21.84 4.90
N GLY A 162 -24.65 23.03 4.46
CA GLY A 162 -25.16 23.67 3.23
C GLY A 162 -24.81 22.90 1.96
N ASP A 163 -23.52 22.84 1.63
CA ASP A 163 -23.00 22.10 0.49
C ASP A 163 -22.78 20.61 0.82
N TRP A 164 -22.43 19.81 -0.19
CA TRP A 164 -22.20 18.38 -0.02
C TRP A 164 -21.07 18.06 0.95
N PHE A 165 -19.93 18.78 0.91
CA PHE A 165 -18.78 18.48 1.76
C PHE A 165 -19.06 18.76 3.23
N SER A 166 -19.67 19.90 3.55
CA SER A 166 -20.04 20.23 4.93
C SER A 166 -21.06 19.23 5.48
N TYR A 167 -22.03 18.82 4.65
CA TYR A 167 -22.98 17.77 5.01
C TYR A 167 -22.27 16.44 5.31
N ASP A 168 -21.45 15.96 4.38
CA ASP A 168 -20.83 14.65 4.48
C ASP A 168 -19.89 14.57 5.70
N ARG A 169 -19.10 15.64 5.93
CA ARG A 169 -18.28 15.77 7.14
C ARG A 169 -19.12 15.75 8.41
N SER A 170 -20.25 16.48 8.42
CA SER A 170 -21.11 16.54 9.61
C SER A 170 -21.75 15.20 9.97
N VAL A 171 -22.06 14.37 8.98
CA VAL A 171 -22.77 13.10 9.19
C VAL A 171 -21.80 11.95 9.44
N PHE A 172 -20.69 11.89 8.71
CA PHE A 172 -19.79 10.73 8.67
C PHE A 172 -18.37 11.02 9.16
N SER A 173 -18.17 12.04 10.01
CA SER A 173 -16.84 12.50 10.40
C SER A 173 -15.91 11.37 10.88
N SER A 174 -16.39 10.53 11.81
CA SER A 174 -15.59 9.44 12.37
C SER A 174 -15.20 8.40 11.33
N GLU A 175 -16.12 8.08 10.43
CA GLU A 175 -15.94 7.06 9.41
C GLU A 175 -15.02 7.54 8.30
N ILE A 176 -15.11 8.82 7.91
CA ILE A 176 -14.19 9.45 6.97
C ILE A 176 -12.75 9.39 7.49
N ASP A 177 -12.55 9.62 8.80
CA ASP A 177 -11.22 9.56 9.41
C ASP A 177 -10.70 8.12 9.57
N GLN A 178 -11.60 7.13 9.62
CA GLN A 178 -11.27 5.70 9.66
C GLN A 178 -11.03 5.08 8.27
N GLY A 179 -11.45 5.75 7.20
CA GLY A 179 -11.23 5.33 5.82
C GLY A 179 -12.44 4.68 5.14
N LEU A 180 -12.26 4.32 3.86
CA LEU A 180 -13.37 3.97 2.95
C LEU A 180 -14.24 2.81 3.43
N SER A 181 -13.65 1.80 4.07
CA SER A 181 -14.43 0.68 4.62
C SER A 181 -15.39 1.12 5.72
N ALA A 182 -14.96 1.96 6.67
CA ALA A 182 -15.83 2.45 7.74
C ALA A 182 -16.93 3.35 7.17
N TYR A 183 -16.57 4.22 6.23
CA TYR A 183 -17.49 5.11 5.55
C TYR A 183 -18.56 4.36 4.77
N ALA A 184 -18.17 3.39 3.93
CA ALA A 184 -19.09 2.59 3.14
C ALA A 184 -20.03 1.73 4.00
N ASN A 185 -19.54 1.16 5.11
CA ASN A 185 -20.38 0.35 6.02
C ASN A 185 -21.50 1.16 6.68
N ARG A 186 -21.36 2.50 6.77
CA ARG A 186 -22.41 3.37 7.29
C ARG A 186 -23.24 4.02 6.18
N TYR A 187 -22.62 4.40 5.07
CA TYR A 187 -23.27 5.07 3.96
C TYR A 187 -24.11 4.11 3.10
N ALA A 188 -23.56 2.94 2.78
CA ALA A 188 -24.17 1.90 1.96
C ALA A 188 -24.10 0.55 2.72
N PRO A 189 -24.85 0.40 3.83
CA PRO A 189 -24.67 -0.71 4.76
C PRO A 189 -25.05 -2.07 4.14
N PRO A 190 -24.42 -3.18 4.59
CA PRO A 190 -24.57 -4.50 3.95
C PRO A 190 -25.98 -5.09 3.98
N ASN A 191 -26.83 -4.61 4.90
CA ASN A 191 -28.23 -5.01 4.99
C ASN A 191 -29.09 -4.46 3.85
N GLU A 192 -28.61 -3.44 3.14
CA GLU A 192 -29.33 -2.73 2.09
C GLU A 192 -28.59 -2.72 0.75
N ASN A 193 -27.26 -2.91 0.76
CA ASN A 193 -26.40 -2.76 -0.41
C ASN A 193 -25.31 -3.84 -0.45
N ASP A 194 -24.69 -4.04 -1.62
CA ASP A 194 -23.40 -4.71 -1.71
C ASP A 194 -22.29 -3.72 -1.32
N THR A 195 -21.97 -3.67 -0.03
CA THR A 195 -20.98 -2.74 0.51
C THR A 195 -19.58 -2.98 -0.04
N ASN A 196 -19.21 -4.23 -0.37
CA ASN A 196 -17.89 -4.53 -0.91
C ASN A 196 -17.75 -4.01 -2.35
N GLU A 197 -18.76 -4.25 -3.19
CA GLU A 197 -18.81 -3.67 -4.54
C GLU A 197 -18.82 -2.14 -4.48
N TYR A 198 -19.49 -1.56 -3.48
CA TYR A 198 -19.47 -0.12 -3.25
C TYR A 198 -18.06 0.38 -2.91
N ILE A 199 -17.35 -0.28 -1.99
CA ILE A 199 -15.96 0.06 -1.62
C ILE A 199 -15.04 -0.04 -2.84
N GLU A 200 -15.08 -1.15 -3.58
CA GLU A 200 -14.26 -1.35 -4.78
C GLU A 200 -14.51 -0.28 -5.82
N PHE A 201 -15.79 0.03 -6.09
CA PHE A 201 -16.17 1.07 -7.03
C PHE A 201 -15.60 2.43 -6.61
N MET A 202 -15.81 2.82 -5.35
CA MET A 202 -15.42 4.12 -4.83
C MET A 202 -13.90 4.27 -4.79
N GLN A 203 -13.18 3.24 -4.32
CA GLN A 203 -11.72 3.22 -4.33
C GLN A 203 -11.20 3.38 -5.76
N ALA A 204 -11.81 2.68 -6.71
CA ALA A 204 -11.37 2.75 -8.09
C ALA A 204 -11.50 4.17 -8.69
N GLN A 205 -12.57 4.89 -8.36
CA GLN A 205 -12.73 6.28 -8.80
C GLN A 205 -11.73 7.22 -8.12
N LEU A 206 -11.49 7.04 -6.82
CA LEU A 206 -10.52 7.83 -6.05
C LEU A 206 -9.11 7.66 -6.60
N ASP A 207 -8.70 6.43 -6.90
CA ASP A 207 -7.38 6.17 -7.45
C ASP A 207 -7.21 6.74 -8.86
N GLU A 208 -8.25 6.67 -9.70
CA GLU A 208 -8.19 7.22 -11.06
C GLU A 208 -8.02 8.73 -11.05
N MET A 209 -8.79 9.45 -10.22
CA MET A 209 -8.64 10.90 -10.04
C MET A 209 -7.28 11.27 -9.44
N ALA A 210 -6.82 10.53 -8.42
CA ALA A 210 -5.49 10.75 -7.87
C ALA A 210 -4.37 10.50 -8.88
N GLY A 211 -4.56 9.55 -9.81
CA GLY A 211 -3.66 9.29 -10.93
C GLY A 211 -3.61 10.47 -11.89
N TYR A 212 -4.76 11.09 -12.19
CA TYR A 212 -4.80 12.33 -12.97
C TYR A 212 -4.10 13.52 -12.28
N ALA A 213 -4.09 13.55 -10.93
CA ALA A 213 -3.36 14.56 -10.16
C ALA A 213 -1.83 14.31 -10.15
N GLY A 214 -1.34 13.29 -10.86
CA GLY A 214 0.07 12.92 -10.89
C GLY A 214 0.55 12.29 -9.57
N SER A 215 -0.38 11.81 -8.76
CA SER A 215 -0.06 10.89 -7.67
C SER A 215 0.17 9.51 -8.28
N ALA A 216 1.22 8.81 -7.85
CA ALA A 216 1.39 7.41 -8.18
C ALA A 216 0.35 6.59 -7.40
N THR A 217 -0.89 6.59 -7.87
CA THR A 217 -1.94 5.70 -7.37
C THR A 217 -1.92 4.43 -8.19
N SER A 218 -1.64 3.34 -7.47
CA SER A 218 -1.82 1.98 -7.93
C SER A 218 -3.29 1.79 -8.28
N ASN A 219 -3.66 1.82 -9.56
CA ASN A 219 -4.94 1.27 -9.95
C ASN A 219 -4.97 0.75 -11.39
N SER A 220 -5.45 -0.47 -11.52
CA SER A 220 -6.01 -0.96 -12.78
C SER A 220 -7.23 -1.81 -12.46
N SER A 221 -8.40 -1.18 -12.50
CA SER A 221 -9.67 -1.86 -12.73
C SER A 221 -10.26 -1.31 -14.02
N ALA A 222 -10.19 -2.11 -15.09
CA ALA A 222 -11.11 -2.05 -16.20
C ALA A 222 -11.75 -3.44 -16.34
N THR A 223 -13.01 -3.49 -15.90
CA THR A 223 -14.03 -4.54 -16.04
C THR A 223 -13.83 -5.55 -17.17
N ASN A 224 -13.93 -6.85 -16.83
CA ASN A 224 -14.80 -7.74 -17.59
C ASN A 224 -15.38 -8.85 -16.70
N THR A 225 -16.71 -8.88 -16.68
CA THR A 225 -17.60 -9.81 -16.00
C THR A 225 -17.39 -11.23 -16.50
N GLN A 226 -17.11 -12.20 -15.62
CA GLN A 226 -17.76 -13.52 -15.65
C GLN A 226 -17.73 -14.17 -14.27
N ASN A 227 -18.94 -14.40 -13.76
CA ASN A 227 -19.27 -15.33 -12.69
C ASN A 227 -18.60 -16.70 -12.89
N GLN A 228 -18.00 -17.25 -11.83
CA GLN A 228 -18.35 -18.58 -11.34
C GLN A 228 -17.76 -18.87 -9.95
N SER A 229 -18.66 -18.86 -8.97
CA SER A 229 -18.79 -19.84 -7.88
C SER A 229 -17.51 -20.26 -7.15
N GLN A 230 -17.24 -19.66 -5.98
CA GLN A 230 -16.47 -20.33 -4.94
C GLN A 230 -17.28 -20.52 -3.67
N LYS A 231 -17.50 -21.80 -3.42
CA LYS A 231 -18.09 -22.42 -2.25
C LYS A 231 -17.05 -22.39 -1.13
N ALA A 232 -17.47 -21.97 0.05
CA ALA A 232 -16.68 -21.84 1.27
C ALA A 232 -15.70 -23.00 1.52
N ALA A 233 -14.45 -22.64 1.83
CA ALA A 233 -13.49 -23.45 2.57
C ALA A 233 -12.91 -22.57 3.69
N ALA A 234 -12.80 -23.15 4.88
CA ALA A 234 -12.82 -22.47 6.16
C ALA A 234 -11.52 -21.73 6.53
N ASN A 235 -11.71 -20.63 7.26
CA ASN A 235 -10.71 -19.76 7.88
C ASN A 235 -9.71 -20.50 8.78
N CYS A 236 -8.41 -20.26 8.55
CA CYS A 236 -7.33 -20.45 9.52
C CYS A 236 -6.52 -19.16 9.75
N CYS A 237 -7.11 -17.98 9.59
CA CYS A 237 -6.57 -16.71 10.10
C CYS A 237 -7.76 -15.86 10.60
N ALA A 238 -8.02 -15.86 11.90
CA ALA A 238 -8.93 -14.89 12.49
C ALA A 238 -8.23 -13.53 12.54
N SER A 239 -8.77 -12.54 11.83
CA SER A 239 -8.42 -11.13 12.06
C SER A 239 -8.88 -10.72 13.47
N PRO A 240 -8.09 -9.95 14.23
CA PRO A 240 -8.50 -9.48 15.55
C PRO A 240 -9.72 -8.57 15.45
N THR A 241 -10.70 -8.80 16.32
CA THR A 241 -12.03 -8.17 16.28
C THR A 241 -12.11 -6.83 17.01
N ASN A 242 -11.01 -6.39 17.65
CA ASN A 242 -10.92 -5.10 18.33
C ASN A 242 -9.72 -4.34 17.76
N GLY A 243 -9.99 -3.20 17.13
CA GLY A 243 -8.98 -2.34 16.50
C GLY A 243 -7.86 -1.98 17.45
N GLY A 244 -6.65 -2.41 17.13
CA GLY A 244 -5.43 -1.99 17.80
C GLY A 244 -4.29 -1.90 16.78
N GLY A 245 -3.23 -1.18 17.17
CA GLY A 245 -2.18 -0.69 16.29
C GLY A 245 -1.62 -1.77 15.37
N VAL A 246 -1.67 -1.51 14.07
CA VAL A 246 -1.14 -2.43 13.07
C VAL A 246 0.39 -2.39 13.14
N VAL A 247 1.01 -3.52 13.47
CA VAL A 247 2.46 -3.71 13.30
C VAL A 247 2.64 -4.23 11.88
N GLU A 248 3.25 -3.42 11.02
CA GLU A 248 3.58 -3.84 9.66
C GLU A 248 4.81 -4.75 9.72
N ALA A 249 4.67 -6.02 9.34
CA ALA A 249 5.80 -6.94 9.28
C ALA A 249 6.81 -6.47 8.22
N LYS A 250 8.08 -6.33 8.62
CA LYS A 250 9.20 -5.93 7.77
C LYS A 250 10.14 -7.11 7.51
N GLY A 251 11.28 -6.84 6.88
CA GLY A 251 12.22 -7.86 6.42
C GLY A 251 12.74 -8.80 7.52
N ASP A 252 12.90 -8.33 8.75
CA ASP A 252 13.22 -9.16 9.91
C ASP A 252 12.54 -8.62 11.19
N ASN A 253 12.62 -9.37 12.29
CA ASN A 253 12.00 -8.99 13.57
C ASN A 253 12.60 -7.69 14.14
N VAL A 254 13.88 -7.44 13.87
CA VAL A 254 14.62 -6.25 14.33
C VAL A 254 14.14 -5.01 13.60
N GLU A 255 14.00 -5.08 12.28
CA GLU A 255 13.47 -4.02 11.41
C GLU A 255 11.99 -3.76 11.68
N THR A 256 11.22 -4.83 11.93
CA THR A 256 9.81 -4.75 12.35
C THR A 256 9.71 -3.98 13.67
N ALA A 257 10.52 -4.34 14.67
CA ALA A 257 10.56 -3.67 15.96
C ALA A 257 11.01 -2.20 15.84
N LEU A 258 12.07 -1.91 15.09
CA LEU A 258 12.55 -0.54 14.85
C LEU A 258 11.49 0.31 14.15
N SER A 259 10.90 -0.19 13.07
CA SER A 259 9.86 0.51 12.30
C SER A 259 8.63 0.79 13.15
N TYR A 260 8.19 -0.20 13.91
CA TYR A 260 7.06 -0.05 14.80
C TYR A 260 7.35 0.97 15.90
N LEU A 261 8.47 0.87 16.62
CA LEU A 261 8.81 1.80 17.71
C LEU A 261 9.01 3.25 17.22
N MET A 262 9.49 3.44 15.99
CA MET A 262 9.63 4.77 15.37
C MET A 262 8.30 5.34 14.86
N SER A 263 7.33 4.49 14.52
CA SER A 263 6.02 4.92 14.03
C SER A 263 4.96 5.00 15.14
N ALA A 264 5.10 4.19 16.19
CA ALA A 264 4.19 4.08 17.31
C ALA A 264 4.22 5.33 18.20
N GLY A 265 3.02 5.77 18.58
CA GLY A 265 2.81 6.76 19.61
C GLY A 265 1.78 7.83 19.23
N ASN A 266 1.00 8.25 20.22
CA ASN A 266 -0.07 9.24 20.05
C ASN A 266 0.44 10.69 20.15
N GLY A 267 1.74 10.90 19.99
CA GLY A 267 2.43 12.16 20.27
C GLY A 267 3.84 12.16 19.69
N GLN A 268 4.83 12.59 20.48
CA GLN A 268 6.22 12.64 20.01
C GLN A 268 6.77 11.22 19.79
N LYS A 269 7.02 10.89 18.52
CA LYS A 269 7.58 9.60 18.08
C LYS A 269 9.04 9.45 18.52
N LEU A 270 9.49 8.20 18.61
CA LEU A 270 10.91 7.91 18.86
C LEU A 270 11.72 8.09 17.58
N ASN A 271 12.91 8.66 17.70
CA ASN A 271 13.87 8.65 16.60
C ASN A 271 14.63 7.31 16.54
N LEU A 272 15.42 7.12 15.49
CA LEU A 272 16.17 5.87 15.30
C LEU A 272 17.11 5.53 16.47
N ALA A 273 17.81 6.51 17.04
CA ALA A 273 18.71 6.26 18.17
C ALA A 273 17.94 5.74 19.38
N GLN A 274 16.77 6.31 19.65
CA GLN A 274 15.91 5.92 20.76
C GLN A 274 15.31 4.53 20.56
N ALA A 275 14.82 4.24 19.35
CA ALA A 275 14.32 2.91 18.99
C ALA A 275 15.43 1.84 19.01
N ALA A 276 16.63 2.17 18.49
CA ALA A 276 17.79 1.28 18.52
C ALA A 276 18.26 0.99 19.96
N GLY A 277 18.16 1.96 20.87
CA GLY A 277 18.42 1.75 22.30
C GLY A 277 17.50 0.71 22.93
N ILE A 278 16.21 0.74 22.61
CA ILE A 278 15.24 -0.28 23.04
C ILE A 278 15.62 -1.63 22.43
N VAL A 279 15.74 -1.71 21.10
CA VAL A 279 15.96 -2.99 20.41
C VAL A 279 17.30 -3.63 20.78
N GLY A 280 18.34 -2.85 21.04
CA GLY A 280 19.63 -3.36 21.51
C GLY A 280 19.57 -4.05 22.87
N ASN A 281 18.64 -3.63 23.74
CA ASN A 281 18.32 -4.34 24.98
C ASN A 281 17.56 -5.63 24.71
N LEU A 282 16.51 -5.58 23.88
CA LEU A 282 15.73 -6.76 23.53
C LEU A 282 16.61 -7.85 22.90
N GLN A 283 17.64 -7.48 22.13
CA GLN A 283 18.63 -8.42 21.59
C GLN A 283 19.46 -9.15 22.66
N GLN A 284 19.71 -8.50 23.80
CA GLN A 284 20.36 -9.13 24.95
C GLN A 284 19.40 -10.08 25.68
N GLU A 285 18.11 -9.76 25.71
CA GLU A 285 17.08 -10.56 26.40
C GLU A 285 16.63 -11.80 25.62
N SER A 286 16.47 -11.67 24.30
CA SER A 286 15.82 -12.69 23.45
C SER A 286 16.63 -13.09 22.22
N GLY A 287 17.91 -12.72 22.19
CA GLY A 287 18.83 -13.02 21.10
C GLY A 287 18.74 -12.04 19.95
N GLN A 288 19.69 -12.16 19.01
CA GLN A 288 19.94 -11.14 17.99
C GLN A 288 18.76 -10.88 17.03
N ASN A 289 17.83 -11.83 16.88
CA ASN A 289 16.64 -11.71 16.04
C ASN A 289 15.33 -11.55 16.85
N LEU A 290 15.40 -11.17 18.11
CA LEU A 290 14.22 -10.95 18.97
C LEU A 290 13.25 -12.13 18.99
N ASP A 291 13.68 -13.30 19.49
CA ASP A 291 12.81 -14.48 19.52
C ASP A 291 11.61 -14.23 20.47
N PRO A 292 10.36 -14.15 19.96
CA PRO A 292 9.19 -13.93 20.81
C PRO A 292 8.86 -15.15 21.69
N ARG A 293 9.50 -16.29 21.46
CA ARG A 293 9.40 -17.50 22.29
C ARG A 293 10.59 -17.68 23.25
N ALA A 294 11.51 -16.71 23.31
CA ALA A 294 12.64 -16.76 24.24
C ALA A 294 12.15 -16.98 25.68
N SER A 295 12.78 -17.91 26.39
CA SER A 295 12.48 -18.17 27.79
C SER A 295 13.69 -18.70 28.55
N ASN A 296 13.87 -18.21 29.77
CA ASN A 296 14.82 -18.74 30.74
C ASN A 296 14.14 -19.55 31.86
N GLY A 297 12.85 -19.88 31.70
CA GLY A 297 12.03 -20.60 32.66
C GLY A 297 11.35 -19.73 33.72
N THR A 298 11.85 -18.53 33.98
CA THR A 298 11.23 -17.55 34.90
C THR A 298 10.79 -16.27 34.20
N HIS A 299 11.23 -16.05 32.96
CA HIS A 299 10.90 -14.92 32.12
C HIS A 299 10.63 -15.39 30.68
N HIS A 300 9.84 -14.61 29.93
CA HIS A 300 9.34 -14.96 28.61
C HIS A 300 9.31 -13.77 27.63
N GLY A 301 9.44 -14.06 26.33
CA GLY A 301 9.25 -13.09 25.25
C GLY A 301 10.46 -12.18 25.00
N ILE A 302 10.29 -11.27 24.04
CA ILE A 302 11.37 -10.43 23.50
C ILE A 302 12.05 -9.54 24.55
N ALA A 303 11.32 -9.15 25.60
CA ALA A 303 11.80 -8.32 26.69
C ALA A 303 11.95 -9.10 28.01
N GLN A 304 11.91 -10.44 27.95
CA GLN A 304 11.97 -11.33 29.12
C GLN A 304 11.08 -10.83 30.27
N TRP A 305 9.77 -10.67 30.01
CA TRP A 305 8.81 -10.33 31.04
C TRP A 305 8.74 -11.43 32.09
N ASP A 306 8.71 -11.07 33.37
CA ASP A 306 8.65 -12.06 34.45
C ASP A 306 7.37 -12.90 34.33
N ALA A 307 7.52 -14.22 34.50
CA ALA A 307 6.45 -15.18 34.23
C ALA A 307 5.24 -15.00 35.17
N SER A 308 5.50 -14.55 36.40
CA SER A 308 4.50 -14.46 37.47
C SER A 308 3.59 -13.24 37.37
N ASP A 309 4.10 -12.13 36.85
CA ASP A 309 3.41 -10.84 36.84
C ASP A 309 3.33 -10.28 35.42
N ARG A 310 4.43 -9.77 34.85
CA ARG A 310 4.36 -9.02 33.59
C ARG A 310 3.99 -9.87 32.37
N TRP A 311 4.36 -11.15 32.33
CA TRP A 311 3.95 -12.04 31.24
C TRP A 311 2.50 -12.49 31.42
N GLY A 312 2.16 -13.09 32.56
CA GLY A 312 0.84 -13.66 32.82
C GLY A 312 -0.27 -12.62 33.01
N ASN A 313 -0.03 -11.56 33.78
CA ASN A 313 -0.99 -10.48 34.01
C ASN A 313 -0.90 -9.34 32.99
N GLY A 314 0.18 -9.29 32.21
CA GLY A 314 0.38 -8.28 31.17
C GLY A 314 0.18 -8.86 29.77
N VAL A 315 1.25 -9.42 29.19
CA VAL A 315 1.30 -9.87 27.78
C VAL A 315 0.16 -10.83 27.43
N VAL A 316 -0.10 -11.85 28.26
CA VAL A 316 -1.14 -12.87 27.99
C VAL A 316 -2.54 -12.26 28.02
N LYS A 317 -2.82 -11.36 28.97
CA LYS A 317 -4.13 -10.68 29.06
C LYS A 317 -4.32 -9.68 27.94
N PHE A 318 -3.28 -8.90 27.64
CA PHE A 318 -3.27 -7.99 26.50
C PHE A 318 -3.52 -8.74 25.19
N ALA A 319 -2.85 -9.87 24.98
CA ALA A 319 -3.05 -10.73 23.81
C ALA A 319 -4.49 -11.21 23.70
N ALA A 320 -5.08 -11.67 24.81
CA ALA A 320 -6.47 -12.12 24.86
C ALA A 320 -7.46 -10.99 24.50
N ASP A 321 -7.28 -9.80 25.06
CA ASP A 321 -8.13 -8.63 24.79
C ASP A 321 -8.02 -8.13 23.35
N MET A 322 -6.83 -8.28 22.75
CA MET A 322 -6.53 -7.92 21.37
C MET A 322 -6.80 -9.05 20.38
N GLY A 323 -7.28 -10.22 20.82
CA GLY A 323 -7.58 -11.37 19.97
C GLY A 323 -6.36 -12.00 19.28
N GLY A 324 -5.18 -11.98 19.92
CA GLY A 324 -3.92 -12.49 19.37
C GLY A 324 -3.22 -13.53 20.24
N ASP A 325 -2.09 -14.04 19.75
CA ASP A 325 -1.21 -14.99 20.46
C ASP A 325 -0.14 -14.21 21.27
N PRO A 326 0.04 -14.48 22.58
CA PRO A 326 1.12 -13.85 23.37
C PRO A 326 2.53 -14.18 22.85
N TYR A 327 2.72 -15.22 22.04
CA TYR A 327 3.98 -15.55 21.38
C TYR A 327 4.14 -14.93 19.98
N ASP A 328 3.19 -14.08 19.55
CA ASP A 328 3.32 -13.26 18.35
C ASP A 328 4.16 -12.01 18.65
N LEU A 329 5.17 -11.76 17.82
CA LEU A 329 6.03 -10.58 17.92
C LEU A 329 5.22 -9.28 17.88
N ASN A 330 4.18 -9.20 17.04
CA ASN A 330 3.34 -8.01 16.91
C ASN A 330 2.59 -7.70 18.20
N ILE A 331 2.07 -8.74 18.86
CA ILE A 331 1.39 -8.60 20.16
C ILE A 331 2.38 -8.16 21.24
N GLN A 332 3.57 -8.75 21.27
CA GLN A 332 4.62 -8.38 22.22
C GLN A 332 5.14 -6.95 22.00
N LEU A 333 5.30 -6.50 20.76
CA LEU A 333 5.70 -5.13 20.43
C LEU A 333 4.63 -4.11 20.82
N ARG A 334 3.35 -4.41 20.55
CA ARG A 334 2.21 -3.55 20.96
C ARG A 334 2.12 -3.43 22.48
N TYR A 335 2.25 -4.55 23.19
CA TYR A 335 2.29 -4.56 24.65
C TYR A 335 3.50 -3.76 25.18
N LEU A 336 4.70 -3.96 24.62
CA LEU A 336 5.91 -3.22 24.97
C LEU A 336 5.72 -1.71 24.82
N ALA A 337 5.17 -1.25 23.68
CA ALA A 337 4.92 0.15 23.42
C ALA A 337 3.89 0.76 24.39
N TRP A 338 2.82 0.03 24.71
CA TRP A 338 1.88 0.45 25.74
C TRP A 338 2.53 0.53 27.12
N GLU A 339 3.28 -0.51 27.53
CA GLU A 339 3.87 -0.63 28.86
C GLU A 339 4.91 0.47 29.15
N MET A 340 5.67 0.89 28.13
CA MET A 340 6.59 2.04 28.22
C MET A 340 5.89 3.41 28.26
N GLY A 341 4.58 3.47 28.00
CA GLY A 341 3.82 4.70 27.83
C GLY A 341 4.00 5.38 26.47
N LEU A 342 4.41 4.62 25.43
CA LEU A 342 4.50 5.13 24.07
C LEU A 342 3.11 5.23 23.41
N THR A 343 2.22 4.26 23.67
CA THR A 343 0.83 4.23 23.19
C THR A 343 -0.17 4.18 24.36
N ASN A 344 -1.46 4.42 24.08
CA ASN A 344 -2.56 4.27 25.05
C ASN A 344 -3.48 3.07 24.70
N GLU A 345 -2.90 2.06 24.03
CA GLU A 345 -3.66 1.01 23.35
C GLU A 345 -4.49 0.13 24.28
N TRP A 346 -3.93 -0.31 25.41
CA TRP A 346 -4.70 -1.06 26.42
C TRP A 346 -5.41 -0.11 27.38
N GLN A 347 -6.56 0.40 26.92
CA GLN A 347 -7.36 1.35 27.68
C GLN A 347 -7.87 0.73 29.00
N ASN A 348 -8.11 1.57 30.01
CA ASN A 348 -8.50 1.17 31.37
C ASN A 348 -7.46 0.37 32.17
N HIS A 349 -6.24 0.22 31.64
CA HIS A 349 -5.10 -0.36 32.34
C HIS A 349 -4.02 0.72 32.57
N THR A 350 -3.25 0.57 33.65
CA THR A 350 -2.13 1.48 33.95
C THR A 350 -0.82 0.81 33.52
N PRO A 351 -0.01 1.44 32.64
CA PRO A 351 1.23 0.84 32.18
C PRO A 351 2.25 0.75 33.32
N GLY A 352 2.83 -0.44 33.52
CA GLY A 352 3.77 -0.72 34.60
C GLY A 352 5.09 0.07 34.51
N ARG A 353 5.45 0.55 33.31
CA ARG A 353 6.68 1.31 33.02
C ARG A 353 6.40 2.61 32.26
N GLY A 354 5.23 3.24 32.45
CA GLY A 354 4.73 4.35 31.63
C GLY A 354 5.59 5.63 31.55
N GLY A 355 6.62 5.77 32.39
CA GLY A 355 7.58 6.88 32.35
C GLY A 355 8.75 6.69 31.39
N VAL A 356 9.01 5.45 30.95
CA VAL A 356 10.21 5.09 30.18
C VAL A 356 10.26 5.80 28.83
N ALA A 357 9.13 5.85 28.10
CA ALA A 357 9.09 6.52 26.80
C ALA A 357 9.45 8.02 26.89
N ASN A 358 9.09 8.69 27.99
CA ASN A 358 9.48 10.09 28.21
C ASN A 358 10.97 10.25 28.51
N ALA A 359 11.56 9.35 29.31
CA ALA A 359 12.99 9.37 29.57
C ALA A 359 13.80 9.08 28.30
N LEU A 360 13.36 8.12 27.49
CA LEU A 360 14.00 7.78 26.20
C LEU A 360 14.00 8.95 25.23
N ARG A 361 12.95 9.78 25.20
CA ARG A 361 12.90 10.98 24.35
C ARG A 361 14.00 12.00 24.67
N GLY A 362 14.57 11.97 25.88
CA GLY A 362 15.71 12.79 26.28
C GLY A 362 17.08 12.23 25.86
N ALA A 363 17.14 10.99 25.38
CA ALA A 363 18.39 10.37 24.94
C ALA A 363 18.85 10.96 23.59
N SER A 364 20.13 11.31 23.51
CA SER A 364 20.75 11.86 22.30
C SER A 364 21.47 10.80 21.45
N THR A 365 21.84 9.67 22.06
CA THR A 365 22.55 8.57 21.39
C THR A 365 21.85 7.23 21.63
N ALA A 366 22.10 6.25 20.75
CA ALA A 366 21.57 4.90 20.92
C ALA A 366 22.11 4.22 22.19
N SER A 367 23.34 4.53 22.56
CA SER A 367 24.00 4.09 23.79
C SER A 367 23.31 4.63 25.05
N ASP A 368 22.97 5.93 25.06
CA ASP A 368 22.24 6.55 26.17
C ASP A 368 20.81 6.00 26.27
N ALA A 369 20.15 5.81 25.12
CA ALA A 369 18.82 5.22 25.07
C ALA A 369 18.83 3.77 25.59
N ALA A 370 19.85 2.98 25.24
CA ALA A 370 20.01 1.62 25.75
C ALA A 370 20.19 1.59 27.27
N LYS A 371 20.97 2.52 27.82
CA LYS A 371 21.15 2.65 29.27
C LYS A 371 19.85 3.05 29.98
N ILE A 372 19.12 4.04 29.45
CA ILE A 372 17.84 4.47 30.02
C ILE A 372 16.82 3.33 30.02
N PHE A 373 16.74 2.55 28.93
CA PHE A 373 15.86 1.39 28.85
C PHE A 373 16.28 0.29 29.84
N GLU A 374 17.58 0.01 29.98
CA GLU A 374 18.08 -0.94 30.96
C GLU A 374 17.71 -0.53 32.40
N GLU A 375 17.96 0.72 32.78
CA GLU A 375 17.73 1.20 34.14
C GLU A 375 16.24 1.27 34.50
N GLN A 376 15.39 1.69 33.55
CA GLN A 376 14.00 2.06 33.86
C GLN A 376 12.96 1.03 33.40
N PHE A 377 13.26 0.20 32.40
CA PHE A 377 12.37 -0.84 31.91
C PHE A 377 12.79 -2.25 32.35
N GLU A 378 14.04 -2.64 32.06
CA GLU A 378 14.57 -3.98 32.41
C GLU A 378 14.85 -4.09 33.91
N GLY A 379 15.52 -3.09 34.48
CA GLY A 379 15.89 -3.06 35.90
C GLY A 379 16.90 -4.15 36.29
N SER A 380 17.81 -4.52 35.37
CA SER A 380 18.73 -5.65 35.57
C SER A 380 19.91 -5.35 36.52
N GLY A 381 20.02 -4.10 36.98
CA GLY A 381 21.11 -3.63 37.84
C GLY A 381 22.41 -3.37 37.07
N GLY A 382 22.32 -3.05 35.76
CA GLY A 382 23.46 -2.83 34.88
C GLY A 382 24.03 -4.10 34.24
N SER A 383 23.34 -5.24 34.37
CA SER A 383 23.81 -6.51 33.80
C SER A 383 23.94 -6.42 32.28
N ALA A 384 25.12 -6.74 31.78
CA ALA A 384 25.47 -6.71 30.36
C ALA A 384 25.24 -5.33 29.68
N LEU A 385 25.32 -4.22 30.44
CA LEU A 385 25.11 -2.87 29.90
C LEU A 385 26.00 -2.57 28.68
N ASP A 386 27.29 -2.91 28.74
CA ASP A 386 28.21 -2.72 27.61
C ASP A 386 27.73 -3.45 26.33
N LYS A 387 27.13 -4.64 26.46
CA LYS A 387 26.60 -5.39 25.31
C LYS A 387 25.31 -4.77 24.77
N ARG A 388 24.41 -4.31 25.66
CA ARG A 388 23.17 -3.62 25.29
C ARG A 388 23.47 -2.33 24.52
N GLN A 389 24.45 -1.56 24.99
CA GLN A 389 24.93 -0.35 24.33
C GLN A 389 25.58 -0.65 22.98
N ALA A 390 26.46 -1.66 22.92
CA ALA A 390 27.09 -2.08 21.66
C ALA A 390 26.06 -2.56 20.62
N ASN A 391 25.05 -3.33 21.05
CA ASN A 391 23.95 -3.75 20.19
C ASN A 391 23.17 -2.54 19.64
N ALA A 392 22.83 -1.59 20.51
CA ALA A 392 22.09 -0.39 20.11
C ALA A 392 22.88 0.49 19.13
N GLU A 393 24.19 0.67 19.35
CA GLU A 393 25.06 1.39 18.43
C GLU A 393 25.20 0.66 17.08
N ALA A 394 25.31 -0.67 17.09
CA ALA A 394 25.36 -1.46 15.87
C ALA A 394 24.07 -1.32 15.05
N LEU A 395 22.91 -1.32 15.69
CA LEU A 395 21.62 -1.09 15.03
C LEU A 395 21.50 0.33 14.50
N TYR A 396 21.85 1.34 15.30
CA TYR A 396 21.83 2.72 14.84
C TYR A 396 22.72 2.92 13.61
N ASN A 397 23.96 2.42 13.64
CA ASN A 397 24.88 2.51 12.51
C ASN A 397 24.41 1.71 11.28
N LYS A 398 23.76 0.56 11.48
CA LYS A 398 23.16 -0.24 10.39
C LYS A 398 22.03 0.51 9.69
N TYR A 399 21.26 1.31 10.43
CA TYR A 399 20.00 1.86 9.95
C TYR A 399 19.95 3.39 9.78
N ILE A 400 20.99 4.14 10.20
CA ILE A 400 21.01 5.62 10.14
C ILE A 400 20.79 6.19 8.74
N ASP A 401 21.26 5.47 7.72
CA ASP A 401 21.08 5.82 6.31
C ASP A 401 20.15 4.83 5.58
N SER A 402 19.39 4.01 6.32
CA SER A 402 18.55 2.97 5.73
C SER A 402 17.23 3.52 5.20
N PRO A 403 16.92 3.35 3.90
CA PRO A 403 15.62 3.70 3.34
C PRO A 403 14.46 2.88 3.94
N ALA A 404 14.76 1.72 4.55
CA ALA A 404 13.78 0.77 5.06
C ALA A 404 13.00 1.30 6.29
N LEU A 405 13.57 2.24 7.05
CA LEU A 405 12.94 2.80 8.25
C LEU A 405 12.34 4.21 8.07
N GLY A 406 12.41 4.78 6.86
CA GLY A 406 11.92 6.13 6.56
C GLY A 406 12.78 7.22 7.26
N ASN A 407 13.49 8.02 6.48
CA ASN A 407 14.44 9.03 6.98
C ASN A 407 13.82 9.98 8.03
N ASN A 408 14.09 9.75 9.31
CA ASN A 408 13.97 10.75 10.37
C ASN A 408 15.37 11.29 10.69
N LYS A 409 15.91 12.15 9.82
CA LYS A 409 17.04 12.99 10.23
C LYS A 409 16.50 14.05 11.18
N ALA A 410 16.87 13.89 12.46
CA ALA A 410 16.88 14.99 13.40
C ALA A 410 17.67 16.17 12.78
N SER A 411 17.14 17.37 13.01
CA SER A 411 17.60 18.64 12.48
C SER A 411 19.13 18.81 12.54
N ASP A 412 19.73 19.16 11.42
CA ASP A 412 20.82 20.13 11.43
C ASP A 412 20.76 21.02 10.19
N LYS A 413 20.95 22.31 10.44
CA LYS A 413 20.85 23.43 9.50
C LYS A 413 21.97 23.38 8.46
N GLY A 414 21.63 23.72 7.21
CA GLY A 414 22.49 24.59 6.40
C GLY A 414 22.83 24.11 4.99
N SER A 415 22.41 24.94 4.03
CA SER A 415 22.99 25.18 2.70
C SER A 415 22.59 24.26 1.54
N ALA A 416 22.01 24.91 0.54
CA ALA A 416 21.77 24.43 -0.81
C ALA A 416 23.09 24.17 -1.58
N ALA A 417 23.10 23.18 -2.47
CA ALA A 417 23.53 23.31 -3.87
C ALA A 417 23.47 21.97 -4.64
N ALA A 418 22.79 22.04 -5.78
CA ALA A 418 23.10 21.44 -7.09
C ALA A 418 23.21 19.91 -7.28
N CYS A 419 22.47 19.46 -8.29
CA CYS A 419 22.53 18.16 -8.95
C CYS A 419 23.97 17.77 -9.37
N ASN A 420 24.34 16.51 -9.14
CA ASN A 420 24.85 15.68 -10.23
C ASN A 420 24.64 14.17 -9.97
N THR A 421 24.45 13.47 -11.08
CA THR A 421 24.24 12.05 -11.27
C THR A 421 25.48 11.21 -10.93
N GLY A 422 25.28 9.98 -10.41
CA GLY A 422 26.36 8.98 -10.33
C GLY A 422 26.18 7.90 -9.26
N GLY A 423 25.43 6.85 -9.62
CA GLY A 423 25.58 5.44 -9.21
C GLY A 423 25.89 5.05 -7.76
N SER A 424 25.00 4.24 -7.17
CA SER A 424 25.35 2.99 -6.47
C SER A 424 24.10 2.13 -6.17
N ASN A 425 23.93 1.11 -7.02
CA ASN A 425 23.42 -0.26 -6.78
C ASN A 425 22.27 -0.49 -5.78
N GLY A 426 21.08 -0.67 -6.35
CA GLY A 426 19.92 -1.22 -5.65
C GLY A 426 20.13 -2.69 -5.28
N ASN A 427 19.79 -3.04 -4.04
CA ASN A 427 19.48 -4.40 -3.63
C ASN A 427 18.03 -4.35 -3.12
N GLY A 428 17.09 -4.92 -3.88
CA GLY A 428 15.72 -5.17 -3.45
C GLY A 428 15.43 -6.66 -3.53
N SER A 429 14.48 -7.18 -2.76
CA SER A 429 14.10 -8.60 -2.80
C SER A 429 13.69 -9.04 -4.22
N VAL A 430 13.73 -10.35 -4.52
CA VAL A 430 13.29 -10.89 -5.84
C VAL A 430 11.90 -10.38 -6.20
N GLN A 431 11.00 -10.27 -5.21
CA GLN A 431 9.64 -9.74 -5.34
C GLN A 431 9.59 -8.24 -5.63
N GLN A 432 10.48 -7.42 -5.06
CA GLN A 432 10.54 -5.99 -5.35
C GLN A 432 11.17 -5.72 -6.73
N LEU A 433 12.12 -6.55 -7.13
CA LEU A 433 12.81 -6.34 -8.40
C LEU A 433 12.02 -6.90 -9.58
N VAL A 434 11.25 -7.97 -9.38
CA VAL A 434 10.40 -8.52 -10.45
C VAL A 434 9.34 -7.51 -10.90
N THR A 435 8.76 -6.70 -10.02
CA THR A 435 7.80 -5.65 -10.41
C THR A 435 8.44 -4.53 -11.23
N LYS A 436 9.74 -4.30 -11.05
CA LYS A 436 10.52 -3.38 -11.88
C LYS A 436 10.87 -4.00 -13.22
N TYR A 437 11.27 -5.27 -13.23
CA TYR A 437 11.86 -5.91 -14.41
C TYR A 437 10.87 -6.62 -15.33
N ALA A 438 9.76 -7.12 -14.80
CA ALA A 438 8.77 -7.90 -15.53
C ALA A 438 7.41 -7.17 -15.57
N TRP A 439 6.73 -7.31 -16.69
CA TRP A 439 5.34 -6.87 -16.83
C TRP A 439 4.44 -7.68 -15.91
N PRO A 440 3.52 -7.04 -15.17
CA PRO A 440 2.66 -7.77 -14.24
C PRO A 440 1.65 -8.67 -14.92
N GLU A 441 1.39 -8.47 -16.20
CA GLU A 441 0.34 -9.18 -16.92
C GLU A 441 0.78 -10.55 -17.46
N LEU A 442 -0.15 -11.49 -17.48
CA LEU A 442 0.02 -12.74 -18.19
C LEU A 442 0.19 -12.47 -19.70
N PRO A 443 0.94 -13.30 -20.43
CA PRO A 443 1.21 -13.07 -21.85
C PRO A 443 -0.08 -13.12 -22.71
N SER A 444 -1.12 -13.78 -22.19
CA SER A 444 -2.42 -13.92 -22.82
C SER A 444 -3.37 -12.74 -22.62
N THR A 445 -3.11 -11.84 -21.66
CA THR A 445 -4.02 -10.75 -21.28
C THR A 445 -3.62 -9.39 -21.87
N GLN A 446 -2.34 -9.18 -22.17
CA GLN A 446 -1.82 -8.01 -22.90
C GLN A 446 -0.55 -8.38 -23.70
N ARG A 447 -0.47 -7.99 -24.97
CA ARG A 447 0.67 -8.30 -25.84
C ARG A 447 1.77 -7.24 -25.74
N HIS A 448 2.59 -7.33 -24.69
CA HIS A 448 3.85 -6.56 -24.61
C HIS A 448 4.94 -7.11 -25.55
N GLY A 449 4.74 -8.30 -26.12
CA GLY A 449 5.65 -8.91 -27.09
C GLY A 449 7.09 -8.93 -26.57
N THR A 450 8.01 -8.32 -27.32
CA THR A 450 9.43 -8.21 -26.98
C THR A 450 9.80 -6.91 -26.26
N ASP A 451 8.83 -6.06 -25.91
CA ASP A 451 9.07 -4.75 -25.31
C ASP A 451 9.44 -4.91 -23.84
N LYS A 452 10.68 -4.62 -23.49
CA LYS A 452 11.19 -4.69 -22.12
C LYS A 452 10.70 -3.49 -21.31
N LYS A 453 10.40 -3.68 -20.02
CA LYS A 453 10.26 -2.55 -19.09
C LYS A 453 11.55 -1.70 -19.08
N PRO A 454 11.47 -0.37 -18.95
CA PRO A 454 12.65 0.50 -18.96
C PRO A 454 13.72 0.10 -17.94
N ASP A 455 13.32 -0.26 -16.72
CA ASP A 455 14.26 -0.69 -15.68
C ASP A 455 14.99 -1.98 -16.05
N TYR A 456 14.30 -2.92 -16.71
CA TYR A 456 14.92 -4.15 -17.19
C TYR A 456 15.84 -3.89 -18.39
N ALA A 457 15.45 -3.00 -19.30
CA ALA A 457 16.32 -2.61 -20.42
C ALA A 457 17.63 -1.98 -19.92
N ASN A 458 17.56 -1.14 -18.90
CA ASN A 458 18.73 -0.56 -18.24
C ASN A 458 19.58 -1.63 -17.55
N ALA A 459 18.95 -2.56 -16.82
CA ALA A 459 19.64 -3.67 -16.17
C ALA A 459 20.38 -4.57 -17.16
N VAL A 460 19.77 -4.87 -18.31
CA VAL A 460 20.39 -5.62 -19.40
C VAL A 460 21.60 -4.86 -19.97
N GLN A 461 21.50 -3.54 -20.16
CA GLN A 461 22.63 -2.74 -20.63
C GLN A 461 23.80 -2.76 -19.63
N THR A 462 23.52 -2.62 -18.33
CA THR A 462 24.52 -2.73 -17.27
C THR A 462 25.15 -4.12 -17.24
N ALA A 463 24.32 -5.17 -17.27
CA ALA A 463 24.79 -6.55 -17.31
C ALA A 463 25.70 -6.82 -18.52
N GLN A 464 25.33 -6.31 -19.69
CA GLN A 464 26.14 -6.42 -20.90
C GLN A 464 27.50 -5.70 -20.74
N GLY A 465 27.51 -4.50 -20.16
CA GLY A 465 28.73 -3.75 -19.88
C GLY A 465 29.67 -4.43 -18.87
N GLU A 466 29.11 -5.21 -17.95
CA GLU A 466 29.84 -5.99 -16.94
C GLU A 466 30.27 -7.39 -17.45
N GLY A 467 29.91 -7.74 -18.69
CA GLY A 467 30.16 -9.05 -19.27
C GLY A 467 29.34 -10.17 -18.64
N ARG A 468 28.18 -9.84 -18.05
CA ARG A 468 27.21 -10.80 -17.54
C ARG A 468 26.35 -11.38 -18.68
N TYR A 469 25.87 -12.60 -18.48
CA TYR A 469 24.97 -13.31 -19.37
C TYR A 469 23.60 -12.63 -19.39
N ILE A 470 23.22 -12.12 -20.56
CA ILE A 470 21.91 -11.50 -20.81
C ILE A 470 21.02 -12.38 -21.70
N GLY A 471 21.43 -13.61 -22.00
CA GLY A 471 20.73 -14.46 -22.98
C GLY A 471 20.82 -13.90 -24.41
N SER A 472 19.84 -14.29 -25.24
CA SER A 472 19.72 -13.83 -26.63
C SER A 472 18.79 -12.62 -26.77
N PHE A 473 18.65 -12.08 -27.99
CA PHE A 473 17.70 -11.00 -28.32
C PHE A 473 17.75 -9.77 -27.38
N GLY A 474 18.95 -9.43 -26.91
CA GLY A 474 19.18 -8.26 -26.05
C GLY A 474 18.37 -8.31 -24.75
N GLY A 475 18.39 -9.44 -24.04
CA GLY A 475 17.70 -9.63 -22.76
C GLY A 475 16.30 -10.24 -22.86
N VAL A 476 15.75 -10.43 -24.06
CA VAL A 476 14.44 -11.09 -24.24
C VAL A 476 14.66 -12.60 -24.29
N ASP A 477 14.98 -13.18 -23.14
CA ASP A 477 15.43 -14.56 -22.98
C ASP A 477 15.16 -15.02 -21.54
N CYS A 478 14.56 -16.21 -21.36
CA CYS A 478 14.23 -16.72 -20.01
C CYS A 478 15.47 -16.87 -19.13
N GLY A 479 16.55 -17.44 -19.66
CA GLY A 479 17.80 -17.63 -18.93
C GLY A 479 18.46 -16.30 -18.58
N GLY A 480 18.48 -15.36 -19.53
CA GLY A 480 18.97 -14.00 -19.33
C GLY A 480 18.21 -13.28 -18.22
N PHE A 481 16.88 -13.29 -18.29
CA PHE A 481 16.01 -12.67 -17.29
C PHE A 481 16.23 -13.20 -15.88
N ILE A 482 16.17 -14.53 -15.68
CA ILE A 482 16.34 -15.13 -14.35
C ILE A 482 17.75 -14.82 -13.80
N THR A 483 18.78 -14.86 -14.65
CA THR A 483 20.16 -14.53 -14.24
C THR A 483 20.26 -13.08 -13.76
N THR A 484 19.74 -12.12 -14.53
CA THR A 484 19.76 -10.69 -14.17
C THR A 484 18.95 -10.44 -12.89
N LEU A 485 17.74 -11.01 -12.80
CA LEU A 485 16.86 -10.83 -11.64
C LEU A 485 17.49 -11.33 -10.33
N LEU A 486 18.04 -12.56 -10.32
CA LEU A 486 18.63 -13.12 -9.10
C LEU A 486 19.96 -12.45 -8.70
N TYR A 487 20.72 -11.95 -9.67
CA TYR A 487 21.97 -11.24 -9.41
C TYR A 487 21.70 -9.83 -8.87
N ASP A 488 20.84 -9.07 -9.55
CA ASP A 488 20.57 -7.66 -9.24
C ASP A 488 19.72 -7.51 -7.97
N SER A 489 18.88 -8.51 -7.64
CA SER A 489 18.17 -8.56 -6.35
C SER A 489 19.10 -8.88 -5.18
N GLY A 490 20.32 -9.37 -5.47
CA GLY A 490 21.24 -9.88 -4.46
C GLY A 490 20.85 -11.26 -3.91
N PHE A 491 19.78 -11.89 -4.42
CA PHE A 491 19.33 -13.21 -3.97
C PHE A 491 20.43 -14.28 -4.09
N ASP A 492 21.08 -14.36 -5.25
CA ASP A 492 22.27 -15.18 -5.42
C ASP A 492 23.19 -14.61 -6.50
N LYS A 493 24.17 -13.81 -6.07
CA LYS A 493 25.20 -13.27 -6.96
C LYS A 493 26.13 -14.33 -7.56
N THR A 494 26.07 -15.57 -7.07
CA THR A 494 26.85 -16.70 -7.63
C THR A 494 26.11 -17.47 -8.71
N TYR A 495 24.78 -17.29 -8.81
CA TYR A 495 23.93 -18.00 -9.76
C TYR A 495 24.47 -17.93 -11.19
N ASN A 496 24.42 -19.07 -11.89
CA ASN A 496 24.88 -19.19 -13.26
C ASN A 496 26.34 -18.68 -13.44
N ASN A 497 27.27 -19.20 -12.61
CA ASN A 497 28.69 -18.83 -12.60
C ASN A 497 28.93 -17.31 -12.44
N ASN A 498 28.44 -16.74 -11.34
CA ASN A 498 28.50 -15.30 -11.06
C ASN A 498 27.85 -14.45 -12.16
N ALA A 499 26.70 -14.91 -12.66
CA ALA A 499 25.99 -14.37 -13.80
C ALA A 499 26.78 -14.34 -15.11
N LYS A 500 27.85 -15.14 -15.28
CA LYS A 500 28.67 -15.20 -16.51
C LYS A 500 28.59 -16.53 -17.25
N GLY A 501 27.82 -17.49 -16.76
CA GLY A 501 27.57 -18.78 -17.39
C GLY A 501 26.48 -18.70 -18.47
N GLY A 502 26.48 -19.66 -19.42
CA GLY A 502 25.42 -19.77 -20.44
C GLY A 502 25.84 -19.44 -21.89
N TYR A 503 27.11 -19.15 -22.16
CA TYR A 503 27.62 -19.08 -23.53
C TYR A 503 27.79 -20.49 -24.13
N ALA A 504 26.69 -21.10 -24.55
CA ALA A 504 26.76 -22.05 -25.64
C ALA A 504 26.39 -21.34 -26.93
N SER A 505 27.21 -21.52 -27.96
CA SER A 505 27.05 -20.95 -29.30
C SER A 505 25.77 -21.39 -30.03
N ASP A 506 24.89 -22.13 -29.36
CA ASP A 506 23.69 -22.78 -29.90
C ASP A 506 22.38 -22.33 -29.23
N GLY A 507 22.43 -21.34 -28.33
CA GLY A 507 21.23 -20.80 -27.68
C GLY A 507 20.65 -21.65 -26.54
N ARG A 508 21.34 -22.70 -26.08
CA ARG A 508 20.87 -23.61 -25.00
C ARG A 508 21.35 -23.20 -23.60
N GLY A 509 21.31 -21.91 -23.27
CA GLY A 509 21.80 -21.37 -21.99
C GLY A 509 21.15 -21.99 -20.74
N THR A 510 19.87 -22.36 -20.84
CA THR A 510 19.10 -23.00 -19.75
C THR A 510 19.65 -24.37 -19.35
N THR A 511 20.32 -25.09 -20.25
CA THR A 511 20.97 -26.37 -19.91
C THR A 511 22.15 -26.16 -18.97
N PHE A 512 22.96 -25.12 -19.20
CA PHE A 512 24.10 -24.79 -18.35
C PHE A 512 23.64 -24.21 -17.00
N GLN A 513 22.59 -23.40 -17.00
CA GLN A 513 21.98 -22.90 -15.77
C GLN A 513 21.45 -24.05 -14.90
N ARG A 514 20.76 -25.02 -15.52
CA ARG A 514 20.28 -26.22 -14.82
C ARG A 514 21.45 -27.05 -14.27
N GLN A 515 22.49 -27.33 -15.07
CA GLN A 515 23.67 -28.06 -14.60
C GLN A 515 24.35 -27.35 -13.44
N TRP A 516 24.44 -26.02 -13.49
CA TRP A 516 24.97 -25.23 -12.39
C TRP A 516 24.08 -25.35 -11.13
N ALA A 517 22.77 -25.26 -11.28
CA ALA A 517 21.82 -25.42 -10.17
C ALA A 517 21.88 -26.84 -9.57
N GLU A 518 22.00 -27.89 -10.39
CA GLU A 518 22.15 -29.29 -9.93
C GLU A 518 23.40 -29.47 -9.04
N GLN A 519 24.47 -28.74 -9.31
CA GLN A 519 25.72 -28.81 -8.53
C GLN A 519 25.67 -27.92 -7.26
N ASN A 520 25.09 -26.73 -7.38
CA ASN A 520 25.24 -25.67 -6.37
C ASN A 520 23.98 -25.45 -5.51
N TRP A 521 22.80 -25.80 -5.99
CA TRP A 521 21.51 -25.59 -5.34
C TRP A 521 20.88 -26.91 -4.87
N GLN A 522 19.95 -26.83 -3.91
CA GLN A 522 19.15 -27.95 -3.43
C GLN A 522 18.07 -28.25 -4.46
N ARG A 523 18.08 -29.47 -5.01
CA ARG A 523 16.97 -29.96 -5.82
C ARG A 523 15.75 -30.17 -4.91
N LEU A 524 14.59 -29.66 -5.33
CA LEU A 524 13.34 -29.78 -4.58
C LEU A 524 12.51 -30.97 -5.06
N GLY A 525 12.56 -31.29 -6.35
CA GLY A 525 11.80 -32.40 -6.93
C GLY A 525 11.16 -32.05 -8.27
N ASN A 526 10.44 -33.01 -8.84
CA ASN A 526 9.53 -32.78 -9.96
C ASN A 526 8.16 -32.37 -9.42
N ALA A 527 7.45 -31.50 -10.12
CA ALA A 527 6.08 -31.12 -9.72
C ALA A 527 5.17 -32.34 -9.54
N ASN A 528 4.37 -32.35 -8.47
CA ASN A 528 3.54 -33.48 -8.01
C ASN A 528 4.29 -34.78 -7.70
N GLY A 529 5.62 -34.76 -7.71
CA GLY A 529 6.47 -35.88 -7.33
C GLY A 529 6.79 -35.88 -5.84
N THR A 530 7.96 -36.39 -5.50
CA THR A 530 8.50 -36.34 -4.13
C THR A 530 9.25 -35.04 -3.90
N TYR A 531 8.99 -34.38 -2.77
CA TYR A 531 9.77 -33.26 -2.27
C TYR A 531 11.06 -33.82 -1.67
N GLU A 532 12.17 -33.70 -2.38
CA GLU A 532 13.43 -34.32 -2.00
C GLU A 532 13.98 -33.93 -0.64
N PRO A 533 13.76 -32.69 -0.12
CA PRO A 533 14.27 -32.32 1.19
C PRO A 533 13.73 -33.14 2.37
N ASP A 534 12.47 -33.61 2.31
CA ASP A 534 11.84 -34.34 3.42
C ASP A 534 11.10 -35.63 3.04
N GLY A 535 11.02 -35.96 1.75
CA GLY A 535 10.35 -37.15 1.23
C GLY A 535 8.83 -37.06 1.14
N SER A 536 8.22 -35.92 1.50
CA SER A 536 6.78 -35.68 1.36
C SER A 536 6.36 -35.48 -0.09
N GLN A 537 5.05 -35.32 -0.34
CA GLN A 537 4.57 -34.96 -1.66
C GLN A 537 5.01 -33.54 -1.99
N PHE A 538 5.55 -33.32 -3.20
CA PHE A 538 5.90 -31.99 -3.65
C PHE A 538 4.66 -31.30 -4.20
N THR A 539 4.19 -30.32 -3.45
CA THR A 539 3.10 -29.41 -3.76
C THR A 539 3.61 -27.97 -3.79
N ASP A 540 2.86 -27.06 -4.42
CA ASP A 540 3.31 -25.69 -4.69
C ASP A 540 3.51 -24.83 -3.43
N ASP A 541 2.84 -25.16 -2.32
CA ASP A 541 3.05 -24.54 -0.99
C ASP A 541 4.48 -24.73 -0.45
N LYS A 542 5.23 -25.68 -1.00
CA LYS A 542 6.64 -25.92 -0.63
C LYS A 542 7.60 -24.94 -1.29
N LEU A 543 7.16 -24.18 -2.31
CA LEU A 543 7.99 -23.21 -3.00
C LEU A 543 8.22 -21.92 -2.19
N GLN A 544 9.36 -21.29 -2.41
CA GLN A 544 9.76 -20.02 -1.81
C GLN A 544 10.22 -19.05 -2.89
N PRO A 545 10.02 -17.73 -2.70
CA PRO A 545 10.47 -16.72 -3.65
C PRO A 545 11.96 -16.87 -3.99
N GLY A 546 12.27 -16.94 -5.27
CA GLY A 546 13.61 -17.20 -5.79
C GLY A 546 13.91 -18.67 -6.13
N ASP A 547 13.00 -19.60 -5.84
CA ASP A 547 13.07 -20.96 -6.39
C ASP A 547 12.93 -20.94 -7.92
N VAL A 548 13.78 -21.70 -8.60
CA VAL A 548 13.84 -21.71 -10.07
C VAL A 548 13.48 -23.08 -10.61
N ALA A 549 12.59 -23.09 -11.60
CA ALA A 549 12.23 -24.27 -12.35
C ALA A 549 12.98 -24.36 -13.67
N PHE A 550 13.24 -25.60 -14.10
CA PHE A 550 13.82 -25.91 -15.41
C PHE A 550 13.06 -27.01 -16.12
N VAL A 551 12.88 -26.83 -17.42
CA VAL A 551 12.58 -27.88 -18.40
C VAL A 551 13.58 -27.78 -19.55
N SER A 552 13.56 -28.74 -20.47
CA SER A 552 14.40 -28.67 -21.66
C SER A 552 14.13 -27.38 -22.44
N GLY A 553 15.12 -26.48 -22.49
CA GLY A 553 15.03 -25.23 -23.25
C GLY A 553 14.35 -24.06 -22.54
N HIS A 554 13.81 -24.22 -21.32
CA HIS A 554 13.06 -23.16 -20.65
C HIS A 554 13.27 -23.11 -19.14
N THR A 555 13.14 -21.91 -18.55
CA THR A 555 13.29 -21.67 -17.11
C THR A 555 12.42 -20.51 -16.65
N TRP A 556 11.93 -20.58 -15.42
CA TRP A 556 11.14 -19.54 -14.77
C TRP A 556 11.35 -19.58 -13.25
N VAL A 557 10.98 -18.50 -12.57
CA VAL A 557 11.17 -18.35 -11.12
C VAL A 557 9.84 -18.23 -10.41
N TYR A 558 9.72 -18.83 -9.23
CA TYR A 558 8.63 -18.56 -8.30
C TYR A 558 8.95 -17.27 -7.54
N VAL A 559 8.05 -16.30 -7.60
CA VAL A 559 8.17 -15.01 -6.91
C VAL A 559 7.18 -14.88 -5.74
N GLY A 560 6.29 -15.86 -5.57
CA GLY A 560 5.24 -15.82 -4.56
C GLY A 560 4.13 -14.82 -4.92
N ASP A 561 3.28 -14.51 -3.94
CA ASP A 561 2.24 -13.51 -4.10
C ASP A 561 2.86 -12.10 -4.08
N VAL A 562 2.85 -11.44 -5.24
CA VAL A 562 3.34 -10.08 -5.42
C VAL A 562 2.16 -9.20 -5.82
N GLU A 563 1.84 -8.20 -5.01
CA GLU A 563 0.70 -7.32 -5.24
C GLU A 563 0.75 -6.70 -6.65
N GLY A 564 -0.33 -6.86 -7.40
CA GLY A 564 -0.44 -6.37 -8.77
C GLY A 564 0.29 -7.21 -9.83
N PHE A 565 0.93 -8.34 -9.48
CA PHE A 565 1.59 -9.26 -10.43
C PHE A 565 0.70 -10.50 -10.64
N GLN A 566 0.24 -10.75 -11.87
CA GLN A 566 -0.87 -11.70 -12.18
C GLN A 566 -0.52 -13.19 -12.01
N SER A 567 0.70 -13.52 -11.59
CA SER A 567 1.15 -14.91 -11.43
C SER A 567 2.14 -15.02 -10.28
N LYS A 568 2.17 -16.16 -9.59
CA LYS A 568 3.23 -16.48 -8.62
C LYS A 568 4.58 -16.77 -9.29
N TYR A 569 4.63 -16.71 -10.62
CA TYR A 569 5.76 -17.10 -11.45
C TYR A 569 6.13 -15.96 -12.40
N ALA A 570 7.42 -15.79 -12.66
CA ALA A 570 7.92 -14.82 -13.64
C ALA A 570 8.85 -15.48 -14.65
N SER A 571 8.74 -15.06 -15.91
CA SER A 571 9.44 -15.68 -17.03
C SER A 571 9.55 -14.76 -18.25
N ALA A 572 10.45 -15.08 -19.16
CA ALA A 572 10.57 -14.49 -20.49
C ALA A 572 10.61 -15.61 -21.55
N SER A 573 10.58 -15.30 -22.84
CA SER A 573 10.77 -16.28 -23.91
C SER A 573 11.72 -15.73 -24.95
N GLN A 574 12.62 -16.58 -25.45
CA GLN A 574 13.72 -16.20 -26.32
C GLN A 574 13.20 -15.54 -27.61
N GLY A 575 13.34 -14.21 -27.73
CA GLY A 575 12.92 -13.43 -28.89
C GLY A 575 11.40 -13.31 -29.10
N GLU A 576 10.59 -13.86 -28.20
CA GLU A 576 9.13 -13.89 -28.31
C GLU A 576 8.43 -13.05 -27.24
N LYS A 577 8.96 -13.09 -26.00
CA LYS A 577 8.29 -12.51 -24.82
C LYS A 577 9.30 -11.86 -23.89
N ALA A 578 9.19 -10.55 -23.68
CA ALA A 578 9.90 -9.83 -22.62
C ALA A 578 9.49 -10.38 -21.23
N PRO A 579 10.27 -10.12 -20.17
CA PRO A 579 9.91 -10.62 -18.85
C PRO A 579 8.50 -10.19 -18.44
N SER A 580 7.72 -11.15 -17.97
CA SER A 580 6.35 -10.94 -17.53
C SER A 580 5.95 -11.95 -16.45
N ALA A 581 4.77 -11.79 -15.87
CA ALA A 581 4.08 -12.87 -15.19
C ALA A 581 4.00 -14.09 -16.13
N ALA A 582 4.31 -15.26 -15.58
CA ALA A 582 4.42 -16.50 -16.35
C ALA A 582 3.09 -17.26 -16.34
N GLY A 583 2.73 -17.84 -17.50
CA GLY A 583 1.59 -18.76 -17.61
C GLY A 583 1.98 -20.19 -17.22
N GLU A 584 3.26 -20.54 -17.36
CA GLU A 584 3.87 -21.71 -16.77
C GLU A 584 3.99 -21.56 -15.24
N GLY A 585 3.58 -22.60 -14.50
CA GLY A 585 3.57 -22.62 -13.04
C GLY A 585 4.18 -23.89 -12.45
N PHE A 586 3.82 -24.22 -11.22
CA PHE A 586 4.34 -25.41 -10.51
C PHE A 586 4.25 -26.68 -11.34
N ASP A 587 3.05 -26.98 -11.84
CA ASP A 587 2.69 -28.24 -12.53
C ASP A 587 3.09 -28.30 -14.01
N TYR A 588 3.93 -27.39 -14.48
CA TYR A 588 4.34 -27.40 -15.88
C TYR A 588 5.03 -28.74 -16.23
N ASN A 589 4.64 -29.35 -17.34
CA ASN A 589 5.03 -30.72 -17.66
C ASN A 589 6.56 -30.88 -17.71
N GLY A 590 7.10 -31.74 -16.85
CA GLY A 590 8.54 -32.01 -16.75
C GLY A 590 9.34 -30.99 -15.92
N ALA A 591 8.68 -30.05 -15.23
CA ALA A 591 9.34 -29.06 -14.38
C ALA A 591 10.12 -29.71 -13.23
N VAL A 592 11.38 -29.30 -13.08
CA VAL A 592 12.22 -29.63 -11.92
C VAL A 592 12.62 -28.35 -11.21
N TRP A 593 12.35 -28.29 -9.91
CA TRP A 593 12.58 -27.10 -9.08
C TRP A 593 13.86 -27.18 -8.26
N TYR A 594 14.53 -26.04 -8.10
CA TYR A 594 15.77 -25.89 -7.32
C TYR A 594 15.70 -24.66 -6.42
N ARG A 595 16.31 -24.78 -5.23
CA ARG A 595 16.44 -23.72 -4.22
C ARG A 595 17.90 -23.49 -3.86
N LYS A 596 18.29 -22.24 -3.62
CA LYS A 596 19.63 -21.92 -3.10
C LYS A 596 19.92 -22.67 -1.78
N LYS A 597 21.05 -23.38 -1.70
CA LYS A 597 21.48 -24.07 -0.47
C LYS A 597 21.77 -23.02 0.62
N GLY A 598 21.23 -23.24 1.82
CA GLY A 598 21.35 -22.29 2.93
C GLY A 598 20.29 -21.20 2.95
N GLY A 599 19.32 -21.22 2.01
CA GLY A 599 18.12 -20.37 2.06
C GLY A 599 17.05 -20.97 2.97
N SER A 600 17.22 -20.85 4.29
CA SER A 600 16.07 -20.43 5.09
C SER A 600 16.12 -18.91 5.02
N THR A 601 15.21 -18.33 4.27
CA THR A 601 15.05 -16.89 4.12
C THR A 601 14.87 -16.28 5.51
N THR A 602 15.94 -15.66 6.01
CA THR A 602 15.90 -14.71 7.12
C THR A 602 15.15 -13.46 6.71
#